data_AF-A0A956K8P7-F1
#
_entry.id   AF-A0A956K8P7-F1
#
_cell.length_a   1.000
_cell.length_b   1.000
_cell.length_c   1.000
_cell.angle_alpha   90.00
_cell.angle_beta   90.00
_cell.angle_gamma   90.00
#
_symmetry.space_group_name_H-M   'P 1'
#
loop_
_entity.id
_entity.type
_entity.pdbx_description
1 polymer ?
#
loop_
_entity_poly.entity_id
_entity_poly.type
_entity_poly.pdbx_seq_one_letter_code
_entity_poly.pdbx_strand_id
1 'polypeptide(L)'
;MTQHIVLVPGFFGFVNFGRLVYFAHVHELLEREFQRHGRKVQIHRVRTGPVASLRRRARDLLEVISNGVPADEPLHVIGHSSGGLDARLLACPGVDLGAAEVEPV
;
A
#
# COMPACT_ATOMS: atom_id res chain seq x y z
N MET A 1 5.45 17.11 -11.67
CA MET A 1 4.76 16.23 -10.72
C MET A 1 4.96 14.78 -11.12
N THR A 2 5.46 14.00 -10.18
CA THR A 2 5.70 12.57 -10.26
C THR A 2 4.63 11.88 -9.41
N GLN A 3 3.90 10.91 -9.96
CA GLN A 3 2.94 10.15 -9.15
C GLN A 3 3.70 9.16 -8.25
N HIS A 4 3.42 9.16 -6.96
CA HIS A 4 3.97 8.17 -6.04
C HIS A 4 2.90 7.13 -5.70
N ILE A 5 3.22 5.86 -5.93
CA ILE A 5 2.34 4.73 -5.60
C ILE A 5 3.00 3.91 -4.51
N VAL A 6 2.30 3.70 -3.40
CA VAL A 6 2.78 2.85 -2.29
C VAL A 6 1.92 1.59 -2.25
N LEU A 7 2.56 0.44 -2.54
CA LEU A 7 1.92 -0.87 -2.55
C LEU A 7 2.04 -1.55 -1.18
N VAL A 8 0.89 -1.86 -0.57
CA VAL A 8 0.81 -2.42 0.79
C VAL A 8 0.25 -3.85 0.74
N PRO A 9 1.03 -4.88 1.13
CA PRO A 9 0.60 -6.26 1.01
C PRO A 9 -0.39 -6.67 2.13
N GLY A 10 -1.11 -7.77 1.93
CA GLY A 10 -2.06 -8.32 2.91
C GLY A 10 -1.45 -9.29 3.94
N PHE A 11 -2.31 -10.06 4.61
CA PHE A 11 -1.92 -11.15 5.52
C PHE A 11 -1.22 -12.23 4.69
N PHE A 12 -0.11 -12.81 5.20
CA PHE A 12 0.85 -13.57 4.38
C PHE A 12 1.51 -12.76 3.25
N GLY A 13 1.60 -11.44 3.42
CA GLY A 13 2.38 -10.52 2.61
C GLY A 13 3.88 -10.75 2.74
N PHE A 14 4.36 -11.93 2.37
CA PHE A 14 5.79 -12.18 2.28
C PHE A 14 6.36 -11.29 1.19
N VAL A 15 7.39 -10.53 1.53
CA VAL A 15 8.23 -9.87 0.52
C VAL A 15 8.91 -10.95 -0.35
N ASN A 16 9.14 -12.16 0.20
CA ASN A 16 9.61 -13.35 -0.51
C ASN A 16 9.01 -14.64 0.08
N PHE A 17 8.17 -15.35 -0.66
CA PHE A 17 7.95 -16.80 -0.47
C PHE A 17 8.78 -17.50 -1.56
N GLY A 18 10.05 -17.79 -1.27
CA GLY A 18 11.00 -18.22 -2.30
C GLY A 18 11.27 -17.13 -3.35
N ARG A 19 10.97 -17.39 -4.63
CA ARG A 19 11.15 -16.44 -5.76
C ARG A 19 9.95 -15.50 -6.00
N LEU A 20 8.86 -15.64 -5.23
CA LEU A 20 7.64 -14.85 -5.45
C LEU A 20 7.71 -13.51 -4.72
N VAL A 21 7.81 -12.44 -5.50
CA VAL A 21 7.71 -11.05 -5.03
C VAL A 21 6.25 -10.60 -5.16
N TYR A 22 5.59 -10.30 -4.03
CA TYR A 22 4.14 -10.07 -3.91
C TYR A 22 3.53 -9.17 -5.01
N PHE A 23 4.23 -8.09 -5.37
CA PHE A 23 3.76 -7.10 -6.35
C PHE A 23 4.63 -7.02 -7.62
N ALA A 24 5.35 -8.08 -8.01
CA ALA A 24 6.21 -8.03 -9.20
C ALA A 24 5.44 -7.58 -10.45
N HIS A 25 4.43 -8.34 -10.86
CA HIS A 25 3.68 -8.04 -12.09
C HIS A 25 2.84 -6.75 -11.97
N VAL A 26 2.36 -6.41 -10.77
CA VAL A 26 1.60 -5.16 -10.54
C VAL A 26 2.50 -3.94 -10.74
N HIS A 27 3.73 -3.99 -10.25
CA HIS A 27 4.70 -2.93 -10.45
C HIS A 27 5.03 -2.73 -11.93
N GLU A 28 5.38 -3.81 -12.64
CA GLU A 28 5.69 -3.77 -14.07
C GLU A 28 4.51 -3.25 -14.91
N LEU A 29 3.29 -3.68 -14.57
CA LEU A 29 2.06 -3.18 -15.17
C LEU A 29 1.92 -1.66 -14.97
N LEU A 30 2.03 -1.18 -13.74
CA LEU A 30 1.87 0.23 -13.42
C LEU A 30 2.94 1.08 -14.10
N GLU A 31 4.22 0.70 -14.03
CA GLU A 31 5.30 1.42 -14.71
C GLU A 31 5.04 1.53 -16.21
N ARG A 32 4.68 0.41 -16.86
CA ARG A 32 4.39 0.38 -18.28
C ARG A 32 3.20 1.27 -18.65
N GLU A 33 2.11 1.23 -17.89
CA GLU A 33 0.92 2.06 -18.18
C GLU A 33 1.22 3.55 -17.98
N PHE A 34 1.94 3.92 -16.92
CA PHE A 34 2.36 5.31 -16.72
C PHE A 34 3.27 5.81 -17.84
N GLN A 35 4.23 4.99 -18.27
CA GLN A 35 5.09 5.29 -19.42
C GLN A 35 4.27 5.45 -20.71
N ARG A 36 3.31 4.56 -20.97
CA ARG A 36 2.41 4.63 -22.14
C ARG A 36 1.61 5.92 -22.19
N HIS A 37 1.30 6.50 -21.03
CA HIS A 37 0.59 7.77 -20.89
C HIS A 37 1.52 9.00 -20.76
N GLY A 38 2.84 8.84 -20.93
CA GLY A 38 3.81 9.94 -20.84
C GLY A 38 3.89 10.56 -19.44
N ARG A 39 3.57 9.79 -18.40
CA ARG A 39 3.54 10.24 -17.00
C ARG A 39 4.68 9.62 -16.20
N LYS A 40 5.27 10.39 -15.29
CA LYS A 40 6.28 9.90 -14.35
C LYS A 40 5.60 9.21 -13.16
N VAL A 41 6.13 8.05 -12.78
CA VAL A 41 5.70 7.31 -11.59
C VAL A 41 6.91 6.84 -10.79
N GLN A 42 6.78 6.82 -9.46
CA GLN A 42 7.70 6.18 -8.53
C GLN A 42 6.90 5.22 -7.67
N ILE A 43 7.27 3.93 -7.70
CA ILE A 43 6.52 2.88 -7.01
C ILE A 43 7.32 2.37 -5.83
N HIS A 44 6.71 2.45 -4.66
CA HIS A 44 7.26 1.99 -3.39
C HIS A 44 6.56 0.71 -2.94
N ARG A 45 7.29 -0.22 -2.35
CA ARG A 45 6.74 -1.47 -1.80
C ARG A 45 6.95 -1.51 -0.30
N VAL A 46 5.87 -1.61 0.46
CA VAL A 46 5.98 -1.73 1.92
C VAL A 46 6.37 -3.15 2.30
N ARG A 47 7.37 -3.27 3.17
CA ARG A 47 7.75 -4.54 3.80
C ARG A 47 7.10 -4.62 5.17
N THR A 48 5.96 -5.31 5.26
CA THR A 48 5.26 -5.54 6.53
C THR A 48 5.57 -6.92 7.07
N GLY A 49 5.62 -7.07 8.41
CA GLY A 49 5.61 -8.39 9.04
C GLY A 49 4.27 -9.11 8.76
N PRO A 50 4.27 -10.35 8.24
CA PRO A 50 3.04 -11.01 7.76
C PRO A 50 2.04 -11.32 8.88
N VAL A 51 2.50 -11.40 10.13
CA VAL A 51 1.71 -11.64 11.34
C VAL A 51 1.79 -10.48 12.34
N ALA A 52 2.32 -9.33 11.93
CA ALA A 52 2.41 -8.16 12.78
C ALA A 52 1.02 -7.53 12.99
N SER A 53 0.84 -6.85 14.13
CA SER A 53 -0.39 -6.10 14.41
C SER A 53 -0.63 -5.00 13.37
N LEU A 54 -1.89 -4.65 13.11
CA LEU A 54 -2.26 -3.56 12.18
C LEU A 54 -1.56 -2.23 12.55
N ARG A 55 -1.41 -1.93 13.84
CA ARG A 55 -0.69 -0.73 14.30
C ARG A 55 0.78 -0.75 13.88
N ARG A 56 1.44 -1.90 13.98
CA ARG A 56 2.83 -2.04 13.55
C ARG A 56 2.95 -1.89 12.04
N ARG A 57 2.07 -2.54 11.28
CA ARG A 57 2.06 -2.48 9.82
C ARG A 57 1.77 -1.08 9.29
N ALA A 58 0.82 -0.36 9.87
CA ALA A 58 0.53 1.04 9.54
C ALA A 58 1.74 1.97 9.83
N ARG A 59 2.54 1.66 10.86
CA ARG A 59 3.80 2.38 11.13
C ARG A 59 4.85 2.09 10.05
N ASP A 60 5.00 0.84 9.64
CA ASP A 60 5.93 0.47 8.56
C ASP A 60 5.53 1.18 7.24
N LEU A 61 4.22 1.31 6.96
CA LEU A 61 3.71 2.12 5.84
C LEU A 61 4.07 3.61 5.97
N LEU A 62 3.85 4.21 7.16
CA LEU A 62 4.20 5.61 7.41
C LEU A 62 5.69 5.89 7.19
N GLU A 63 6.55 4.96 7.60
CA GLU A 63 8.00 5.07 7.41
C GLU A 63 8.38 5.10 5.92
N VAL A 64 7.79 4.22 5.10
CA VAL A 64 7.99 4.22 3.64
C VAL A 64 7.54 5.54 3.00
N ILE A 65 6.38 6.05 3.39
CA ILE A 65 5.87 7.33 2.87
C ILE A 65 6.80 8.47 3.26
N SER A 66 7.13 8.58 4.55
CA SER A 66 7.94 9.68 5.10
C SER A 66 9.34 9.74 4.48
N ASN A 67 9.91 8.59 4.13
CA ASN A 67 11.25 8.49 3.57
C ASN A 67 11.29 8.55 2.03
N GLY A 68 10.18 8.25 1.36
CA GLY A 68 10.16 8.01 -0.09
C GLY A 68 9.29 8.95 -0.92
N VAL A 69 8.44 9.77 -0.28
CA VAL A 69 7.45 10.60 -0.97
C VAL A 69 7.61 12.07 -0.58
N PRO A 70 7.95 12.97 -1.53
CA PRO A 70 7.96 14.41 -1.29
C PRO A 70 6.57 14.91 -0.89
N ALA A 71 6.52 15.87 0.06
CA ALA A 71 5.26 16.34 0.64
C ALA A 71 4.35 17.08 -0.36
N ASP A 72 4.91 17.59 -1.46
CA ASP A 72 4.24 18.34 -2.52
C ASP A 72 3.89 17.51 -3.77
N GLU A 73 4.16 16.20 -3.74
CA GLU A 73 3.87 15.28 -4.84
C GLU A 73 2.63 14.39 -4.55
N PRO A 74 1.87 13.97 -5.58
CA PRO A 74 0.69 13.13 -5.38
C PRO A 74 1.04 11.74 -4.85
N LEU A 75 0.33 11.32 -3.81
CA LEU A 75 0.45 10.02 -3.17
C LEU A 75 -0.81 9.16 -3.39
N HIS A 76 -0.60 7.94 -3.87
CA HIS A 76 -1.62 6.90 -4.01
C HIS A 76 -1.22 5.70 -3.17
N VAL A 77 -2.07 5.26 -2.24
CA VAL A 77 -1.83 4.06 -1.44
C VAL A 77 -2.74 2.94 -1.94
N ILE A 78 -2.14 1.83 -2.37
CA ILE A 78 -2.87 0.65 -2.87
C ILE A 78 -2.64 -0.49 -1.89
N GLY A 79 -3.65 -0.75 -1.05
CA GLY A 79 -3.66 -1.86 -0.11
C GLY A 79 -4.36 -3.09 -0.68
N HIS A 80 -3.66 -4.22 -0.75
CA HIS A 80 -4.26 -5.50 -1.12
C HIS A 80 -4.70 -6.28 0.14
N SER A 81 -5.91 -6.83 0.14
CA SER A 81 -6.47 -7.55 1.31
C SER A 81 -6.32 -6.70 2.59
N SER A 82 -5.71 -7.21 3.66
CA SER A 82 -5.51 -6.46 4.90
C SER A 82 -4.53 -5.28 4.79
N GLY A 83 -3.79 -5.13 3.68
CA GLY A 83 -3.04 -3.90 3.40
C GLY A 83 -3.96 -2.67 3.24
N GLY A 84 -5.23 -2.88 2.86
CA GLY A 84 -6.24 -1.82 2.87
C GLY A 84 -6.58 -1.33 4.28
N LEU A 85 -6.50 -2.21 5.28
CA LEU A 85 -6.70 -1.85 6.68
C LEU A 85 -5.53 -1.02 7.21
N ASP A 86 -4.30 -1.33 6.81
CA ASP A 86 -3.11 -0.52 7.16
C ASP A 86 -3.25 0.90 6.60
N ALA A 87 -3.61 1.01 5.32
CA ALA A 87 -3.84 2.28 4.65
C ALA A 87 -4.95 3.08 5.32
N ARG A 88 -6.06 2.41 5.68
CA ARG A 88 -7.18 3.05 6.38
C ARG A 88 -6.79 3.52 7.77
N LEU A 89 -6.08 2.70 8.54
CA LEU A 89 -5.63 3.04 9.89
C LEU A 89 -4.66 4.22 9.88
N LEU A 90 -3.80 4.32 8.86
CA LEU A 90 -2.91 5.46 8.68
C LEU A 90 -3.67 6.74 8.32
N ALA A 91 -4.59 6.66 7.35
CA ALA A 91 -5.32 7.83 6.84
C ALA A 91 -6.41 8.33 7.80
N CYS A 92 -7.00 7.43 8.59
CA CYS A 92 -8.06 7.74 9.53
C CYS A 92 -7.86 6.95 10.85
N PRO A 93 -6.91 7.38 11.71
CA PRO A 93 -6.69 6.73 13.00
C PRO A 93 -7.94 6.82 13.88
N GLY A 94 -8.37 5.68 14.43
CA GLY A 94 -9.53 5.63 15.32
C GLY A 94 -10.88 5.64 14.62
N VAL A 95 -10.92 5.38 13.30
CA VAL A 95 -12.20 5.20 12.60
C VAL A 95 -13.03 4.10 13.26
N ASP A 96 -14.25 4.44 13.62
CA ASP A 96 -15.28 3.51 14.08
C ASP A 96 -16.39 3.52 13.03
N LEU A 97 -16.69 2.35 12.48
CA LEU A 97 -17.74 2.19 11.47
C LEU A 97 -19.12 1.97 12.12
N GLY A 98 -19.18 1.83 13.44
CA GLY A 98 -20.39 1.43 14.17
C GLY A 98 -20.87 0.03 13.77
N ALA A 99 -22.08 -0.32 14.22
CA ALA A 99 -22.78 -1.51 13.74
C ALA A 99 -23.41 -1.24 12.37
N ALA A 100 -22.59 -1.00 11.35
CA ALA A 100 -23.07 -0.98 9.97
C ALA A 100 -23.16 -2.42 9.45
N GLU A 101 -24.32 -2.83 8.92
CA GLU A 101 -24.41 -4.04 8.10
C GLU A 101 -23.54 -3.83 6.86
N VAL A 102 -22.37 -4.47 6.84
CA VAL A 102 -21.39 -4.37 5.76
C VAL A 102 -21.66 -5.35 4.62
N GLU A 103 -22.57 -6.30 4.80
CA GLU A 103 -23.02 -7.23 3.76
C GLU A 103 -24.53 -7.48 3.88
N PRO A 104 -25.32 -7.37 2.79
CA PRO A 104 -26.68 -7.89 2.77
C PRO A 104 -26.64 -9.42 2.79
N VAL A 105 -27.49 -10.03 3.62
CA VAL A 105 -27.69 -11.48 3.75
C VAL A 105 -28.33 -12.07 2.49
#